data_AF-A0A1C4J2C8-F1
#
_entry.id   AF-A0A1C4J2C8-F1
#
_cell.length_a   1.000
_cell.length_b   1.000
_cell.length_c   1.000
_cell.angle_alpha   90.00
_cell.angle_beta   90.00
_cell.angle_gamma   90.00
#
_symmetry.space_group_name_H-M   'P 1'
#
loop_
_entity.id
_entity.type
_entity.pdbx_description
1 polymer ?
#
loop_
_entity_poly.entity_id
_entity_poly.type
_entity_poly.pdbx_seq_one_letter_code
_entity_poly.pdbx_strand_id
1 'polypeptide(L)' 'MTTQTAWPENVIARYLTVGGATVSIWDADEWNPVTAVCAGCSASNEDGGVNSSDPKRWAQSHAETCRALPKPA' A
#
# COMPACT_ATOMS: atom_id res chain seq x y z
N MET A 1 9.77 -5.66 21.06
CA MET A 1 8.59 -4.79 20.87
C MET A 1 8.84 -3.99 19.60
N THR A 2 8.07 -4.21 18.53
CA THR A 2 8.22 -3.43 17.29
C THR A 2 7.58 -2.06 17.50
N THR A 3 8.38 -1.00 17.42
CA THR A 3 7.90 0.39 17.48
C THR A 3 6.99 0.66 16.29
N GLN A 4 5.68 0.78 16.51
CA GLN A 4 4.76 1.20 15.46
C GLN A 4 4.86 2.72 15.29
N THR A 5 5.47 3.16 14.20
CA THR A 5 5.47 4.58 13.80
C THR A 5 4.02 5.05 13.63
N ALA A 6 3.73 6.29 14.06
CA ALA A 6 2.44 6.91 13.81
C ALA A 6 2.10 6.84 12.30
N TRP A 7 0.83 6.56 12.02
CA TRP A 7 0.35 6.46 10.66
C TRP A 7 0.32 7.86 10.02
N PRO A 8 0.75 8.01 8.75
CA PRO A 8 0.55 9.26 8.03
C PRO A 8 -0.93 9.61 7.97
N GLU A 9 -1.23 10.90 7.87
CA GLU A 9 -2.60 11.39 7.71
C GLU A 9 -3.27 10.70 6.51
N ASN A 10 -4.57 10.45 6.66
CA ASN A 10 -5.43 9.86 5.63
C ASN A 10 -5.10 8.40 5.24
N VAL A 11 -4.14 7.74 5.90
CA VAL A 11 -3.92 6.31 5.70
C VAL A 11 -4.94 5.51 6.50
N ILE A 12 -5.78 4.74 5.80
CA ILE A 12 -6.86 3.93 6.39
C ILE A 12 -6.49 2.45 6.56
N ALA A 13 -5.46 1.96 5.86
CA ALA A 13 -4.94 0.59 6.00
C ALA A 13 -3.49 0.45 5.52
N ARG A 14 -2.75 -0.55 6.04
CA ARG A 14 -1.47 -1.04 5.49
C ARG A 14 -1.42 -2.54 5.48
N TYR A 15 -0.74 -3.05 4.46
CA TYR A 15 -0.39 -4.44 4.29
C TYR A 15 1.13 -4.56 4.28
N LEU A 16 1.66 -5.52 5.04
CA LEU A 16 3.09 -5.84 5.05
C LEU A 16 3.41 -6.77 3.87
N THR A 17 4.40 -6.41 3.05
CA THR A 17 4.83 -7.26 1.94
C THR A 17 5.76 -8.37 2.41
N VAL A 18 5.91 -9.42 1.61
CA VAL A 18 6.93 -10.47 1.84
C VAL A 18 8.34 -9.89 1.88
N GLY A 19 8.60 -8.83 1.10
CA GLY A 19 9.86 -8.09 1.10
C GLY A 19 10.08 -7.15 2.30
N GLY A 20 9.15 -7.09 3.24
CA GLY A 20 9.24 -6.22 4.42
C GLY A 20 8.95 -4.74 4.15
N ALA A 21 8.50 -4.39 2.94
CA ALA A 21 7.95 -3.07 2.63
C ALA A 21 6.47 -3.01 3.05
N THR A 22 5.83 -1.85 2.88
CA THR A 22 4.39 -1.70 3.15
C THR A 22 3.63 -1.23 1.92
N VAL A 23 2.41 -1.74 1.76
CA VAL A 23 1.40 -1.18 0.86
C VAL A 23 0.46 -0.37 1.72
N SER A 24 0.40 0.94 1.51
CA SER A 24 -0.52 1.81 2.25
C SER A 24 -1.74 2.12 1.39
N ILE A 25 -2.89 2.27 2.04
CA ILE A 25 -4.14 2.72 1.42
C ILE A 25 -4.51 4.08 1.99
N TRP A 26 -4.68 5.07 1.13
CA TRP A 26 -5.10 6.42 1.49
C TRP A 26 -6.54 6.67 1.09
N ASP A 27 -7.27 7.33 1.99
CA ASP A 27 -8.57 7.94 1.72
C ASP A 27 -8.36 9.46 1.74
N ALA A 28 -8.01 10.02 0.58
CA ALA A 28 -7.48 11.38 0.50
C ALA A 28 -8.56 12.43 0.84
N ASP A 29 -9.77 12.30 0.28
CA ASP A 29 -10.98 13.07 0.60
C ASP A 29 -12.17 12.59 -0.27
N GLU A 30 -13.35 13.21 -0.12
CA GLU A 30 -14.59 12.88 -0.87
C GLU A 30 -14.43 12.97 -2.40
N TRP A 31 -13.48 13.76 -2.90
CA TRP A 31 -13.27 14.02 -4.33
C TRP A 31 -12.12 13.21 -4.93
N ASN A 32 -11.27 12.64 -4.09
CA ASN A 32 -10.14 11.84 -4.50
C ASN A 32 -10.41 10.35 -4.25
N PRO A 33 -10.24 9.48 -5.27
CA PRO A 33 -10.47 8.07 -5.08
C PRO A 33 -9.52 7.49 -4.03
N VAL A 34 -9.97 6.43 -3.37
CA VAL A 34 -9.11 5.64 -2.48
C VAL A 34 -7.98 5.02 -3.30
N THR A 35 -6.74 5.26 -2.90
CA THR A 35 -5.54 4.80 -3.62
C THR A 35 -4.72 3.89 -2.73
N ALA A 36 -4.09 2.87 -3.32
CA ALA A 36 -3.15 1.97 -2.68
C ALA A 36 -1.81 2.00 -3.41
N VAL A 37 -0.70 2.11 -2.67
CA VAL A 37 0.66 2.21 -3.24
C VAL A 37 1.64 1.42 -2.38
N CYS A 38 2.50 0.66 -3.07
CA CYS A 38 3.56 -0.12 -2.47
C CYS A 38 4.85 0.69 -2.31
N ALA A 39 5.30 0.89 -1.08
CA ALA A 39 6.55 1.60 -0.79
C ALA A 39 7.81 0.83 -1.23
N GLY A 40 7.69 -0.47 -1.56
CA GLY A 40 8.81 -1.29 -2.01
C GLY A 40 9.09 -1.16 -3.52
N CYS A 41 8.05 -1.12 -4.35
CA CYS A 41 8.19 -1.13 -5.81
C CYS A 41 7.50 0.04 -6.53
N SER A 42 6.90 0.96 -5.78
CA SER A 42 6.14 2.11 -6.29
C SER A 42 4.90 1.78 -7.14
N ALA A 43 4.55 0.50 -7.29
CA ALA A 43 3.31 0.11 -7.94
C ALA A 43 2.10 0.59 -7.14
N SER A 44 1.04 0.91 -7.85
CA SER A 44 -0.24 1.36 -7.31
C SER A 44 -1.41 0.60 -7.91
N ASN A 45 -2.58 0.68 -7.27
CA ASN A 45 -3.81 0.16 -7.89
C ASN A 45 -4.23 0.97 -9.12
N GLU A 46 -3.74 2.20 -9.28
CA GLU A 46 -4.07 3.09 -10.40
C GLU A 46 -3.29 2.75 -11.69
N ASP A 47 -2.19 2.00 -11.59
CA ASP A 47 -1.42 1.51 -12.76
C ASP A 47 -2.19 0.48 -13.60
N GLY A 48 -3.41 0.10 -13.17
CA GLY A 48 -4.26 -0.89 -13.82
C GLY A 48 -3.92 -2.34 -13.45
N GLY A 49 -4.61 -3.29 -14.08
CA GLY A 49 -4.45 -4.73 -13.82
C GLY A 49 -5.51 -5.33 -12.90
N VAL A 50 -5.22 -6.51 -12.35
CA VAL A 50 -6.21 -7.29 -11.57
C VAL A 50 -6.51 -6.58 -10.25
N ASN A 51 -7.80 -6.42 -9.94
CA ASN A 51 -8.32 -5.76 -8.75
C ASN A 51 -7.98 -4.26 -8.64
N SER A 52 -7.51 -3.58 -9.68
CA SER A 52 -7.18 -2.14 -9.65
C SER A 52 -8.31 -1.24 -9.13
N SER A 53 -9.57 -1.58 -9.47
CA SER A 53 -10.77 -0.88 -9.02
C SER A 53 -11.16 -1.13 -7.54
N ASP A 54 -10.50 -2.08 -6.87
CA ASP A 54 -10.66 -2.36 -5.44
C ASP A 54 -9.29 -2.21 -4.76
N PRO A 55 -8.96 -1.00 -4.26
CA PRO A 55 -7.65 -0.69 -3.67
C PRO A 55 -7.29 -1.63 -2.53
N LYS A 56 -8.28 -2.09 -1.76
CA LYS A 56 -8.08 -3.00 -0.63
C LYS A 56 -7.67 -4.39 -1.11
N ARG A 57 -8.41 -4.94 -2.07
CA ARG A 57 -8.13 -6.25 -2.64
C ARG A 57 -6.83 -6.26 -3.44
N TRP A 58 -6.55 -5.17 -4.17
CA TRP A 58 -5.27 -4.98 -4.84
C TRP A 58 -4.12 -4.97 -3.82
N ALA A 59 -4.22 -4.18 -2.75
CA ALA A 59 -3.16 -4.06 -1.76
C ALA A 59 -2.83 -5.39 -1.07
N GLN A 60 -3.85 -6.15 -0.67
CA GLN A 60 -3.68 -7.49 -0.11
C GLN A 60 -2.96 -8.42 -1.10
N SER A 61 -3.47 -8.52 -2.34
CA SER A 61 -2.92 -9.42 -3.37
C SER A 61 -1.47 -9.06 -3.72
N HIS A 62 -1.17 -7.76 -3.81
CA HIS A 62 0.17 -7.27 -4.07
C HIS A 62 1.12 -7.58 -2.92
N ALA A 63 0.70 -7.34 -1.67
CA ALA A 63 1.53 -7.56 -0.50
C ALA A 63 1.94 -9.03 -0.32
N GLU A 64 1.06 -9.97 -0.64
CA GLU A 64 1.31 -11.42 -0.59
C GLU A 64 2.43 -11.89 -1.52
N THR A 65 2.75 -11.12 -2.56
CA THR A 65 3.71 -11.53 -3.61
C THR A 65 4.90 -10.59 -3.74
N CYS A 66 4.77 -9.34 -3.30
CA CYS A 66 5.81 -8.33 -3.46
C CYS A 66 7.01 -8.62 -2.56
N ARG A 67 8.19 -8.75 -3.20
CA ARG A 67 9.48 -8.98 -2.55
C ARG A 67 10.43 -7.79 -2.63
N ALA A 68 9.95 -6.66 -3.14
CA ALA A 68 10.75 -5.45 -3.20
C ALA A 68 11.06 -4.97 -1.77
N LEU A 69 12.34 -4.72 -1.51
CA LEU A 69 12.81 -4.25 -0.21
C LEU A 69 12.48 -2.76 -0.06
N PRO A 70 12.16 -2.29 1.16
CA PRO A 70 12.01 -0.86 1.41
C PRO A 70 13.33 -0.14 1.16
N LYS A 71 13.26 1.08 0.60
CA LYS A 71 14.45 1.92 0.39
C LYS A 71 15.11 2.21 1.77
N PRO A 72 16.45 2.10 1.89
CA PRO A 72 17.16 2.50 3.10
C PRO A 72 16.90 3.98 3.42
N ALA A 73 16.78 4.29 4.71
CA ALA A 73 16.60 5.65 5.22
C ALA A 73 17.88 6.49 5.06
#